data_AF-A0AA41XAA6-F1
#
_entry.id   AF-A0AA41XAA6-F1
#
_cell.length_a   1.000
_cell.length_b   1.000
_cell.length_c   1.000
_cell.angle_alpha   90.00
_cell.angle_beta   90.00
_cell.angle_gamma   90.00
#
_symmetry.space_group_name_H-M   'P 1'
#
loop_
_entity.id
_entity.type
_entity.pdbx_description
1 polymer ?
#
loop_
_entity_poly.entity_id
_entity_poly.type
_entity_poly.pdbx_seq_one_letter_code
_entity_poly.pdbx_strand_id
1 'polypeptide(L)'
;MIQPTGYWTFFCNTKQWDIEVDLSRVSGNPYDIFSVTRWQKDWFRKGQLGLVRVGMDQRTKDQLKGRQRLKRGIYTIAEILGEAYPASEDRGAYWTGRYIVDIRYVRNLLQTPISLRYFHEDTPEYDKYLVHGFQASSMPLKPEAFAAAVAGAGGADLLDLEVNRSMVQVQEEILDVERIYQDAVPEVQERISRYIETGRAAEEYKQLQGYTCQICGAMGIELPSFQTKYGRPYIEVHHIMPKGLVTHNLLTVCPLHHRQLHYGNAEVLENSKERILLQIDAQAVEIRKGAVRF
;
A
#
# COMPACT_ATOMS: atom_id res chain seq x y z
N MET A 1 5.46 26.17 -2.43
CA MET A 1 4.21 25.67 -1.80
C MET A 1 4.43 24.21 -1.44
N ILE A 2 4.03 23.76 -0.25
CA ILE A 2 4.22 22.36 0.19
C ILE A 2 3.08 21.54 -0.40
N GLN A 3 3.38 20.42 -1.04
CA GLN A 3 2.41 19.54 -1.70
C GLN A 3 2.45 18.14 -1.07
N PRO A 4 1.31 17.41 -1.07
CA PRO A 4 1.29 16.02 -0.63
C PRO A 4 2.06 15.13 -1.60
N THR A 5 2.79 14.15 -1.06
CA THR A 5 3.61 13.19 -1.83
C THR A 5 3.07 11.75 -1.71
N GLY A 6 2.08 11.52 -0.85
CA GLY A 6 1.67 10.19 -0.40
C GLY A 6 2.56 9.59 0.71
N TYR A 7 3.68 10.25 1.01
CA TYR A 7 4.57 9.89 2.12
C TYR A 7 4.53 10.95 3.21
N TRP A 8 4.61 10.52 4.47
CA TRP A 8 4.42 11.40 5.62
C TRP A 8 5.51 11.25 6.67
N THR A 9 5.86 12.37 7.31
CA THR A 9 6.54 12.35 8.61
C THR A 9 5.52 12.61 9.70
N PHE A 10 5.41 11.69 10.64
CA PHE A 10 4.63 11.84 11.86
C PHE A 10 5.57 12.24 13.01
N PHE A 11 5.35 13.42 13.60
CA PHE A 11 6.19 13.93 14.68
C PHE A 11 5.68 13.41 16.03
N CYS A 12 6.36 12.38 16.55
CA CYS A 12 6.05 11.82 17.84
C CYS A 12 6.51 12.75 18.98
N ASN A 13 5.56 13.28 19.74
CA ASN A 13 5.83 13.95 21.00
C ASN A 13 5.84 12.91 22.13
N THR A 14 7.02 12.53 22.61
CA THR A 14 7.20 11.47 23.61
C THR A 14 6.49 11.73 24.94
N LYS A 15 6.09 12.98 25.25
CA LYS A 15 5.29 13.28 26.45
C LYS A 15 3.81 12.94 26.29
N GLN A 16 3.31 12.91 25.06
CA GLN A 16 1.91 12.65 24.73
C GLN A 16 1.71 11.23 24.19
N TRP A 17 2.76 10.69 23.55
CA TRP A 17 2.76 9.40 22.89
C TRP A 17 3.88 8.54 23.45
N ASP A 18 3.52 7.44 24.12
CA ASP A 18 4.49 6.49 24.67
C ASP A 18 4.83 5.43 23.62
N ILE A 19 5.46 5.88 22.54
CA ILE A 19 5.77 5.07 21.36
C ILE A 19 6.54 3.78 21.69
N GLU A 20 7.30 3.76 22.79
CA GLU A 20 7.96 2.53 23.26
C GLU A 20 6.95 1.48 23.72
N VAL A 21 5.96 1.90 24.49
CA VAL A 21 4.89 1.03 24.99
C VAL A 21 4.02 0.57 23.83
N ASP A 22 3.61 1.50 22.97
CA ASP A 22 2.76 1.20 21.82
C ASP A 22 3.47 0.20 20.89
N LEU A 23 4.74 0.45 20.54
CA LEU A 23 5.53 -0.45 19.71
C LEU A 23 5.84 -1.79 20.40
N SER A 24 5.99 -1.83 21.73
CA SER A 24 6.21 -3.09 22.45
C SER A 24 4.99 -4.03 22.42
N ARG A 25 3.79 -3.49 22.15
CA ARG A 25 2.51 -4.23 22.16
C ARG A 25 2.01 -4.59 20.76
N VAL A 26 2.74 -4.19 19.72
CA VAL A 26 2.34 -4.36 18.30
C VAL A 26 1.96 -5.78 17.94
N SER A 27 2.63 -6.79 18.53
CA SER A 27 2.30 -8.21 18.28
C SER A 27 0.88 -8.59 18.69
N GLY A 28 0.24 -7.83 19.58
CA GLY A 28 -1.16 -8.03 19.99
C GLY A 28 -2.16 -7.07 19.31
N ASN A 29 -1.69 -5.90 18.85
CA ASN A 29 -2.50 -4.93 18.11
C ASN A 29 -1.59 -3.97 17.31
N PRO A 30 -1.49 -4.09 15.98
CA PRO A 30 -0.64 -3.23 15.17
C PRO A 30 -1.31 -1.90 14.78
N TYR A 31 -2.52 -1.62 15.29
CA TYR A 31 -3.33 -0.46 14.92
C TYR A 31 -3.22 0.67 15.94
N ASP A 32 -3.20 1.90 15.45
CA ASP A 32 -3.14 3.11 16.27
C ASP A 32 -3.80 4.32 15.55
N ILE A 33 -3.89 5.47 16.23
CA ILE A 33 -4.50 6.71 15.70
C ILE A 33 -3.57 7.91 15.81
N PHE A 34 -3.06 8.43 14.70
CA PHE A 34 -2.11 9.54 14.73
C PHE A 34 -2.76 10.92 14.52
N SER A 35 -2.36 11.92 15.30
CA SER A 35 -2.84 13.29 15.09
C SER A 35 -2.20 13.92 13.86
N VAL A 36 -2.97 14.66 13.07
CA VAL A 36 -2.48 15.31 11.84
C VAL A 36 -2.69 16.82 11.89
N THR A 37 -1.86 17.51 11.12
CA THR A 37 -1.89 18.97 11.03
C THR A 37 -3.15 19.41 10.27
N ARG A 38 -3.93 20.34 10.84
CA ARG A 38 -5.27 20.73 10.34
C ARG A 38 -5.32 21.12 8.86
N TRP A 39 -4.30 21.82 8.35
CA TRP A 39 -4.27 22.25 6.93
C TRP A 39 -3.92 21.11 5.95
N GLN A 40 -3.53 19.94 6.45
CA GLN A 40 -3.21 18.74 5.67
C GLN A 40 -4.33 17.70 5.71
N LYS A 41 -5.40 17.92 6.49
CA LYS A 41 -6.43 16.91 6.77
C LYS A 41 -7.02 16.27 5.51
N ASP A 42 -7.19 17.06 4.45
CA ASP A 42 -7.86 16.63 3.22
C ASP A 42 -6.90 15.88 2.28
N TRP A 43 -5.63 15.69 2.65
CA TRP A 43 -4.59 15.06 1.83
C TRP A 43 -4.30 13.60 2.20
N PHE A 44 -4.80 13.15 3.36
CA PHE A 44 -4.60 11.78 3.83
C PHE A 44 -5.54 10.83 3.10
N ARG A 45 -4.97 9.74 2.59
CA ARG A 45 -5.68 8.69 1.85
C ARG A 45 -5.18 7.32 2.29
N LYS A 46 -6.05 6.32 2.16
CA LYS A 46 -5.69 4.93 2.46
C LYS A 46 -4.56 4.46 1.53
N GLY A 47 -3.62 3.70 2.08
CA GLY A 47 -2.46 3.18 1.35
C GLY A 47 -1.33 4.18 1.16
N GLN A 48 -1.42 5.37 1.76
CA GLN A 48 -0.26 6.24 1.96
C GLN A 48 0.62 5.70 3.10
N LEU A 49 1.90 6.05 3.11
CA LEU A 49 2.85 5.57 4.12
C LEU A 49 3.45 6.72 4.92
N GLY A 50 3.92 6.43 6.13
CA GLY A 50 4.55 7.42 6.98
C GLY A 50 5.64 6.88 7.90
N LEU A 51 6.56 7.76 8.27
CA LEU A 51 7.63 7.51 9.23
C LEU A 51 7.26 8.16 10.56
N VAL A 52 7.24 7.40 11.65
CA VAL A 52 7.08 7.98 12.98
C VAL A 52 8.45 8.37 13.52
N ARG A 53 8.68 9.68 13.54
CA ARG A 53 9.93 10.32 13.90
C ARG A 53 9.88 10.81 15.34
N VAL A 54 10.86 10.37 16.13
CA VAL A 54 11.12 10.90 17.48
C VAL A 54 12.21 11.96 17.40
N GLY A 55 11.86 13.16 17.86
CA GLY A 55 12.78 14.27 18.02
C GLY A 55 13.63 14.16 19.29
N MET A 56 13.94 15.29 19.91
CA MET A 56 14.55 15.28 21.23
C MET A 56 13.55 14.76 22.26
N ASP A 57 13.88 13.66 22.93
CA ASP A 57 13.06 13.13 24.02
C ASP A 57 13.18 14.02 25.26
N GLN A 58 12.14 14.83 25.48
CA GLN A 58 12.09 15.80 26.57
C GLN A 58 11.42 15.26 27.85
N ARG A 59 11.16 13.95 27.93
CA ARG A 59 10.60 13.35 29.14
C ARG A 59 11.53 13.54 30.34
N THR A 60 10.94 13.79 31.51
CA THR A 60 11.64 13.86 32.80
C THR A 60 11.95 12.46 33.33
N LYS A 61 12.79 12.35 34.37
CA LYS A 61 13.09 11.06 35.02
C LYS A 61 11.82 10.37 35.54
N ASP A 62 10.92 11.15 36.12
CA ASP A 62 9.64 10.65 36.65
C ASP A 62 8.74 10.12 35.52
N GLN A 63 8.66 10.85 34.40
CA GLN A 63 7.91 10.41 33.23
C GLN A 63 8.49 9.14 32.60
N LEU A 64 9.81 8.98 32.65
CA LEU A 64 10.51 7.80 32.11
C LEU A 64 10.34 6.55 32.99
N LYS A 65 10.04 6.70 34.28
CA LYS A 65 9.87 5.59 35.24
C LYS A 65 11.03 4.58 35.19
N GLY A 66 12.26 5.10 35.12
CA GLY A 66 13.48 4.28 35.03
C GLY A 66 13.93 3.90 33.61
N ARG A 67 13.14 4.19 32.57
CA ARG A 67 13.55 4.00 31.16
C ARG A 67 14.59 5.01 30.72
N GLN A 68 15.36 4.65 29.69
CA GLN A 68 16.27 5.59 29.03
C GLN A 68 15.52 6.51 28.08
N ARG A 69 16.08 7.70 27.83
CA ARG A 69 15.57 8.60 26.81
C ARG A 69 15.76 7.99 25.42
N LEU A 70 14.76 8.16 24.58
CA LEU A 70 14.85 7.77 23.17
C LEU A 70 15.90 8.63 22.45
N LYS A 71 16.63 7.98 21.55
CA LYS A 71 17.53 8.66 20.62
C LYS A 71 16.71 9.32 19.52
N ARG A 72 17.24 10.36 18.91
CA ARG A 72 16.61 10.98 17.73
C ARG A 72 16.64 9.99 16.56
N GLY A 73 15.49 9.66 16.01
CA GLY A 73 15.40 8.65 14.96
C GLY A 73 13.99 8.36 14.48
N ILE A 74 13.90 7.45 13.53
CA ILE A 74 12.65 6.86 13.05
C ILE A 74 12.45 5.52 13.78
N TYR A 75 11.30 5.36 14.40
CA TYR A 75 11.00 4.23 15.29
C TYR A 75 10.01 3.24 14.71
N THR A 76 9.25 3.65 13.69
CA THR A 76 8.35 2.76 12.98
C THR A 76 7.99 3.34 11.61
N ILE A 77 7.61 2.44 10.70
CA ILE A 77 6.98 2.77 9.43
C ILE A 77 5.51 2.35 9.57
N ALA A 78 4.60 3.21 9.15
CA ALA A 78 3.17 3.02 9.28
C ALA A 78 2.44 3.23 7.95
N GLU A 79 1.37 2.49 7.76
CA GLU A 79 0.40 2.67 6.68
C GLU A 79 -0.82 3.46 7.18
N ILE A 80 -1.28 4.40 6.39
CA ILE A 80 -2.51 5.17 6.65
C ILE A 80 -3.71 4.36 6.14
N LEU A 81 -4.74 4.23 6.99
CA LEU A 81 -5.88 3.35 6.73
C LEU A 81 -7.11 4.07 6.18
N GLY A 82 -7.09 5.41 6.11
CA GLY A 82 -8.23 6.18 5.65
C GLY A 82 -7.98 7.69 5.63
N GLU A 83 -9.06 8.44 5.42
CA GLU A 83 -9.06 9.90 5.47
C GLU A 83 -8.92 10.42 6.91
N ALA A 84 -8.46 11.66 7.05
CA ALA A 84 -8.41 12.29 8.36
C ALA A 84 -9.82 12.69 8.83
N TYR A 85 -10.12 12.40 10.09
CA TYR A 85 -11.40 12.71 10.71
C TYR A 85 -11.20 13.48 12.02
N PRO A 86 -12.17 14.31 12.44
CA PRO A 86 -12.07 15.01 13.71
C PRO A 86 -12.04 14.00 14.87
N ALA A 87 -11.14 14.20 15.81
CA ALA A 87 -11.12 13.38 17.02
C ALA A 87 -12.38 13.65 17.86
N SER A 88 -12.97 12.57 18.36
CA SER A 88 -14.13 12.65 19.25
C SER A 88 -13.78 13.34 20.57
N GLU A 89 -14.72 14.11 21.11
CA GLU A 89 -14.53 14.91 22.33
C GLU A 89 -14.28 14.05 23.58
N ASP A 90 -14.78 12.81 23.58
CA ASP A 90 -14.61 11.83 24.65
C ASP A 90 -13.17 11.28 24.77
N ARG A 91 -12.31 11.50 23.77
CA ARG A 91 -10.90 11.06 23.81
C ARG A 91 -10.04 11.90 24.76
N GLY A 92 -10.57 12.99 25.29
CA GLY A 92 -9.92 13.84 26.29
C GLY A 92 -9.26 15.09 25.70
N ALA A 93 -8.83 15.98 26.61
CA ALA A 93 -8.45 17.36 26.29
C ALA A 93 -7.31 17.52 25.26
N TYR A 94 -6.41 16.55 25.14
CA TYR A 94 -5.35 16.59 24.14
C TYR A 94 -5.90 16.52 22.70
N TRP A 95 -6.97 15.75 22.50
CA TRP A 95 -7.53 15.42 21.20
C TRP A 95 -8.60 16.40 20.73
N THR A 96 -9.21 17.15 21.64
CA THR A 96 -10.26 18.12 21.33
C THR A 96 -9.83 19.10 20.22
N GLY A 97 -10.60 19.16 19.14
CA GLY A 97 -10.34 20.05 18.00
C GLY A 97 -9.21 19.62 17.05
N ARG A 98 -8.63 18.44 17.24
CA ARG A 98 -7.62 17.86 16.34
C ARG A 98 -8.25 16.97 15.28
N TYR A 99 -7.54 16.83 14.16
CA TYR A 99 -7.80 15.77 13.19
C TYR A 99 -6.86 14.60 13.46
N ILE A 100 -7.35 13.39 13.23
CA ILE A 100 -6.61 12.14 13.40
C ILE A 100 -6.78 11.25 12.18
N VAL A 101 -5.84 10.34 11.98
CA VAL A 101 -5.90 9.28 10.97
C VAL A 101 -5.65 7.94 11.64
N ASP A 102 -6.35 6.91 11.20
CA ASP A 102 -6.05 5.54 11.59
C ASP A 102 -4.77 5.09 10.88
N ILE A 103 -3.86 4.49 11.62
CA ILE A 103 -2.61 3.94 11.10
C ILE A 103 -2.43 2.48 11.51
N ARG A 104 -1.66 1.76 10.70
CA ARG A 104 -1.15 0.43 11.03
C ARG A 104 0.36 0.44 11.00
N TYR A 105 1.01 -0.08 12.03
CA TYR A 105 2.45 -0.28 12.04
C TYR A 105 2.82 -1.42 11.09
N VAL A 106 3.61 -1.12 10.07
CA VAL A 106 4.08 -2.08 9.06
C VAL A 106 5.55 -2.43 9.27
N ARG A 107 6.29 -1.65 10.07
CA ARG A 107 7.64 -2.00 10.50
C ARG A 107 7.98 -1.44 11.85
N ASN A 108 8.21 -2.30 12.83
CA ASN A 108 8.67 -1.91 14.14
C ASN A 108 10.20 -1.77 14.16
N LEU A 109 10.71 -0.58 14.47
CA LEU A 109 12.14 -0.25 14.55
C LEU A 109 12.55 0.13 15.97
N LEU A 110 11.80 -0.26 17.00
CA LEU A 110 12.06 0.13 18.38
C LEU A 110 13.48 -0.24 18.85
N GLN A 111 13.95 -1.43 18.47
CA GLN A 111 15.29 -1.92 18.85
C GLN A 111 16.41 -1.38 17.96
N THR A 112 16.09 -1.07 16.70
CA THR A 112 17.05 -0.61 15.69
C THR A 112 16.51 0.63 14.98
N PRO A 113 16.34 1.77 15.69
CA PRO A 113 15.79 2.98 15.11
C PRO A 113 16.75 3.56 14.08
N ILE A 114 16.21 4.05 12.96
CA ILE A 114 17.03 4.67 11.92
C ILE A 114 17.47 6.04 12.42
N SER A 115 18.78 6.26 12.46
CA SER A 115 19.34 7.54 12.90
C SER A 115 19.01 8.65 11.91
N LEU A 116 18.56 9.81 12.40
CA LEU A 116 18.37 10.99 11.55
C LEU A 116 19.69 11.50 10.93
N ARG A 117 20.84 11.07 11.45
CA ARG A 117 22.16 11.40 10.88
C ARG A 117 22.44 10.72 9.54
N TYR A 118 21.62 9.74 9.17
CA TYR A 118 21.71 9.05 7.88
C TYR A 118 21.32 9.97 6.71
N PHE A 119 20.53 11.02 6.96
CA PHE A 119 20.01 11.92 5.94
C PHE A 119 20.85 13.22 5.91
N HIS A 120 21.79 13.30 4.98
CA HIS A 120 22.77 14.39 4.88
C HIS A 120 22.28 15.51 3.94
N GLU A 121 22.48 16.78 4.28
CA GLU A 121 21.94 17.93 3.52
C GLU A 121 22.25 17.92 2.01
N ASP A 122 23.40 17.36 1.63
CA ASP A 122 23.88 17.28 0.25
C ASP A 122 23.36 16.06 -0.52
N THR A 123 22.47 15.25 0.06
CA THR A 123 21.95 14.04 -0.58
C THR A 123 20.47 14.19 -1.00
N PRO A 124 20.03 13.49 -2.06
CA PRO A 124 18.64 13.56 -2.53
C PRO A 124 17.61 13.20 -1.46
N GLU A 125 17.95 12.26 -0.57
CA GLU A 125 17.12 11.79 0.53
C GLU A 125 17.02 12.77 1.71
N TYR A 126 17.69 13.92 1.67
CA TYR A 126 17.53 14.94 2.70
C TYR A 126 16.16 15.60 2.67
N ASP A 127 15.44 15.43 3.78
CA ASP A 127 14.21 16.15 4.07
C ASP A 127 14.40 17.00 5.34
N LYS A 128 14.31 18.32 5.19
CA LYS A 128 14.53 19.27 6.29
C LYS A 128 13.55 19.06 7.44
N TYR A 129 12.30 18.67 7.16
CA TYR A 129 11.28 18.48 8.19
C TYR A 129 11.52 17.17 8.93
N LEU A 130 11.96 16.10 8.23
CA LEU A 130 12.37 14.85 8.88
C LEU A 130 13.56 15.06 9.83
N VAL A 131 14.63 15.69 9.32
CA VAL A 131 15.91 15.84 10.04
C VAL A 131 15.81 16.84 11.19
N HIS A 132 15.40 18.07 10.90
CA HIS A 132 15.36 19.15 11.91
C HIS A 132 14.08 19.09 12.74
N GLY A 133 13.01 18.52 12.20
CA GLY A 133 11.69 18.54 12.83
C GLY A 133 10.90 19.78 12.44
N PHE A 134 9.63 19.77 12.79
CA PHE A 134 8.72 20.90 12.59
C PHE A 134 7.74 20.98 13.75
N GLN A 135 7.26 22.18 14.09
CA GLN A 135 6.23 22.36 15.12
C GLN A 135 4.85 22.03 14.54
N ALA A 136 4.62 20.76 14.24
CA ALA A 136 3.36 20.23 13.73
C ALA A 136 3.26 18.74 14.10
N SER A 137 2.09 18.13 13.89
CA SER A 137 1.94 16.68 14.09
C SER A 137 2.35 15.87 12.86
N SER A 138 2.23 16.44 11.67
CA SER A 138 2.57 15.78 10.41
C SER A 138 3.11 16.75 9.35
N MET A 139 3.92 16.22 8.43
CA MET A 139 4.40 16.93 7.23
C MET A 139 4.54 15.95 6.05
N PRO A 140 4.27 16.38 4.80
CA PRO A 140 4.65 15.59 3.63
C PRO A 140 6.16 15.31 3.63
N LEU A 141 6.52 14.09 3.27
CA LEU A 141 7.88 13.58 3.23
C LEU A 141 8.30 13.37 1.77
N LYS A 142 9.54 13.70 1.43
CA LYS A 142 10.11 13.36 0.13
C LYS A 142 10.12 11.84 -0.14
N PRO A 143 9.73 11.37 -1.33
CA PRO A 143 9.82 9.95 -1.70
C PRO A 143 11.23 9.38 -1.52
N GLU A 144 12.28 10.13 -1.86
CA GLU A 144 13.68 9.72 -1.72
C GLU A 144 14.06 9.48 -0.26
N ALA A 145 13.57 10.33 0.65
CA ALA A 145 13.77 10.19 2.09
C ALA A 145 13.05 8.95 2.64
N PHE A 146 11.85 8.67 2.14
CA PHE A 146 11.12 7.45 2.51
C PHE A 146 11.85 6.19 2.02
N ALA A 147 12.27 6.15 0.75
CA ALA A 147 13.01 5.04 0.17
C ALA A 147 14.32 4.76 0.93
N ALA A 148 15.05 5.81 1.29
CA ALA A 148 16.26 5.71 2.11
C ALA A 148 15.97 5.16 3.52
N ALA A 149 14.85 5.54 4.15
CA ALA A 149 14.43 4.97 5.42
C ALA A 149 14.08 3.47 5.30
N VAL A 150 13.36 3.07 4.25
CA VAL A 150 13.04 1.67 3.98
C VAL A 150 14.31 0.84 3.75
N ALA A 151 15.27 1.37 2.99
CA ALA A 151 16.58 0.74 2.82
C ALA A 151 17.30 0.57 4.16
N GLY A 152 17.31 1.62 5.01
CA GLY A 152 17.85 1.57 6.36
C GLY A 152 17.14 0.60 7.31
N ALA A 153 15.87 0.26 7.03
CA ALA A 153 15.09 -0.72 7.77
C ALA A 153 15.36 -2.19 7.34
N GLY A 154 16.19 -2.39 6.31
CA GLY A 154 16.53 -3.69 5.73
C GLY A 154 15.79 -4.02 4.43
N GLY A 155 15.13 -3.04 3.80
CA GLY A 155 14.46 -3.19 2.51
C GLY A 155 12.94 -3.30 2.59
N ALA A 156 12.27 -3.14 1.44
CA ALA A 156 10.81 -3.12 1.33
C ALA A 156 10.17 -4.48 1.64
N ASP A 157 10.87 -5.59 1.37
CA ASP A 157 10.40 -6.95 1.63
C ASP A 157 10.14 -7.23 3.12
N LEU A 158 10.73 -6.42 4.01
CA LEU A 158 10.57 -6.53 5.46
C LEU A 158 9.44 -5.67 6.01
N LEU A 159 8.77 -4.88 5.17
CA LEU A 159 7.55 -4.19 5.56
C LEU A 159 6.45 -5.25 5.65
N ASP A 160 5.89 -5.43 6.85
CA ASP A 160 4.68 -6.21 7.09
C ASP A 160 3.48 -5.45 6.52
N LEU A 161 3.44 -5.44 5.21
CA LEU A 161 2.34 -4.89 4.46
C LEU A 161 1.23 -5.91 4.33
N GLU A 162 1.26 -7.10 4.96
CA GLU A 162 0.27 -8.17 4.72
C GLU A 162 -1.16 -7.62 4.61
N VAL A 163 -1.86 -7.96 3.53
CA VAL A 163 -3.27 -7.56 3.41
C VAL A 163 -4.02 -8.29 4.52
N ASN A 164 -4.50 -7.55 5.52
CA ASN A 164 -5.24 -8.18 6.61
C ASN A 164 -6.48 -8.84 6.01
N ARG A 165 -6.46 -10.18 5.97
CA ARG A 165 -7.49 -11.05 5.36
C ARG A 165 -8.88 -10.82 5.95
N SER A 166 -8.97 -10.18 7.12
CA SER A 166 -10.24 -9.83 7.79
C SER A 166 -10.73 -8.41 7.51
N MET A 167 -9.89 -7.50 7.00
CA MET A 167 -10.29 -6.12 6.67
C MET A 167 -10.86 -5.96 5.27
N VAL A 168 -10.50 -6.84 4.34
CA VAL A 168 -11.25 -7.00 3.09
C VAL A 168 -12.46 -7.87 3.45
N GLN A 169 -13.54 -7.23 3.88
CA GLN A 169 -14.81 -7.94 4.08
C GLN A 169 -15.18 -8.65 2.78
N VAL A 170 -15.83 -9.80 2.96
CA VAL A 170 -16.18 -10.87 2.00
C VAL A 170 -16.96 -10.41 0.74
N GLN A 171 -17.12 -9.10 0.51
CA GLN A 171 -17.92 -8.51 -0.57
C GLN A 171 -17.27 -7.30 -1.28
N GLU A 172 -16.00 -6.96 -1.03
CA GLU A 172 -15.34 -5.94 -1.87
C GLU A 172 -14.95 -6.58 -3.21
N GLU A 173 -15.73 -6.30 -4.25
CA GLU A 173 -15.37 -6.63 -5.63
C GLU A 173 -14.00 -6.03 -5.95
N ILE A 174 -13.21 -6.65 -6.84
CA ILE A 174 -11.85 -6.18 -7.20
C ILE A 174 -11.86 -4.68 -7.59
N LEU A 175 -12.98 -4.22 -8.17
CA LEU A 175 -13.28 -2.81 -8.48
C LEU A 175 -13.29 -1.89 -7.25
N ASP A 176 -13.79 -2.35 -6.11
CA ASP A 176 -13.81 -1.58 -4.87
C ASP A 176 -12.42 -1.46 -4.26
N VAL A 177 -11.63 -2.55 -4.27
CA VAL A 177 -10.23 -2.51 -3.81
C VAL A 177 -9.43 -1.47 -4.60
N GLU A 178 -9.61 -1.41 -5.91
CA GLU A 178 -8.97 -0.40 -6.76
C GLU A 178 -9.35 1.02 -6.40
N ARG A 179 -10.65 1.29 -6.31
CA ARG A 179 -11.17 2.62 -5.97
C ARG A 179 -10.65 3.09 -4.62
N ILE A 180 -10.58 2.18 -3.66
CA ILE A 180 -10.13 2.44 -2.30
C ILE A 180 -8.63 2.78 -2.25
N TYR A 181 -7.80 2.20 -3.11
CA TYR A 181 -6.34 2.36 -3.12
C TYR A 181 -5.78 3.14 -4.31
N GLN A 182 -6.62 3.89 -5.04
CA GLN A 182 -6.19 4.69 -6.20
C GLN A 182 -5.06 5.70 -5.88
N ASP A 183 -5.06 6.24 -4.64
CA ASP A 183 -4.09 7.22 -4.16
C ASP A 183 -2.93 6.58 -3.37
N ALA A 184 -2.82 5.25 -3.39
CA ALA A 184 -1.80 4.53 -2.66
C ALA A 184 -0.41 4.72 -3.28
N VAL A 185 0.62 4.68 -2.44
CA VAL A 185 2.01 4.76 -2.91
C VAL A 185 2.46 3.47 -3.60
N PRO A 186 3.49 3.51 -4.47
CA PRO A 186 3.93 2.35 -5.26
C PRO A 186 4.12 1.05 -4.47
N GLU A 187 4.69 1.10 -3.26
CA GLU A 187 4.92 -0.08 -2.42
C GLU A 187 3.61 -0.76 -2.01
N VAL A 188 2.57 0.05 -1.74
CA VAL A 188 1.24 -0.46 -1.41
C VAL A 188 0.53 -0.95 -2.67
N GLN A 189 0.72 -0.28 -3.81
CA GLN A 189 0.16 -0.75 -5.08
C GLN A 189 0.76 -2.10 -5.49
N GLU A 190 2.07 -2.27 -5.39
CA GLU A 190 2.73 -3.55 -5.69
C GLU A 190 2.18 -4.69 -4.82
N ARG A 191 1.99 -4.43 -3.52
CA ARG A 191 1.33 -5.40 -2.63
C ARG A 191 -0.05 -5.80 -3.16
N ILE A 192 -0.90 -4.83 -3.48
CA ILE A 192 -2.28 -5.10 -3.90
C ILE A 192 -2.27 -5.87 -5.22
N SER A 193 -1.36 -5.53 -6.14
CA SER A 193 -1.11 -6.28 -7.38
C SER A 193 -0.82 -7.75 -7.10
N ARG A 194 0.13 -8.04 -6.18
CA ARG A 194 0.46 -9.42 -5.79
C ARG A 194 -0.72 -10.15 -5.16
N TYR A 195 -1.54 -9.46 -4.36
CA TYR A 195 -2.74 -10.03 -3.75
C TYR A 195 -3.82 -10.39 -4.81
N ILE A 196 -3.98 -9.53 -5.82
CA ILE A 196 -4.91 -9.78 -6.94
C ILE A 196 -4.41 -10.94 -7.80
N GLU A 197 -3.10 -11.08 -8.02
CA GLU A 197 -2.48 -12.20 -8.75
C GLU A 197 -2.59 -13.53 -8.00
N THR A 198 -2.47 -13.48 -6.67
CA THR A 198 -2.30 -14.67 -5.83
C THR A 198 -3.30 -14.68 -4.68
N GLY A 199 -4.32 -15.53 -4.78
CA GLY A 199 -5.23 -15.81 -3.67
C GLY A 199 -6.70 -15.86 -4.06
N ARG A 200 -7.56 -15.47 -3.10
CA ARG A 200 -9.01 -15.60 -3.21
C ARG A 200 -9.60 -14.63 -4.25
N ALA A 201 -9.06 -13.41 -4.35
CA ALA A 201 -9.47 -12.45 -5.38
C ALA A 201 -9.19 -12.98 -6.80
N ALA A 202 -8.02 -13.57 -7.03
CA ALA A 202 -7.72 -14.25 -8.29
C ALA A 202 -8.74 -15.36 -8.58
N GLU A 203 -9.06 -16.20 -7.58
CA GLU A 203 -10.04 -17.28 -7.73
C GLU A 203 -11.46 -16.75 -8.03
N GLU A 204 -11.91 -15.71 -7.32
CA GLU A 204 -13.20 -15.04 -7.56
C GLU A 204 -13.26 -14.42 -8.96
N TYR A 205 -12.17 -13.77 -9.42
CA TYR A 205 -12.07 -13.26 -10.79
C TYR A 205 -12.16 -14.38 -11.83
N LYS A 206 -11.46 -15.49 -11.61
CA LYS A 206 -11.53 -16.67 -12.48
C LYS A 206 -12.94 -17.25 -12.55
N GLN A 207 -13.65 -17.28 -11.41
CA GLN A 207 -15.06 -17.70 -11.35
C GLN A 207 -15.96 -16.77 -12.18
N LEU A 208 -15.82 -15.45 -12.02
CA LEU A 208 -16.59 -14.46 -12.78
C LEU A 208 -16.37 -14.57 -14.30
N GLN A 209 -15.16 -14.96 -14.73
CA GLN A 209 -14.83 -15.19 -16.15
C GLN A 209 -15.13 -16.63 -16.62
N GLY A 210 -15.78 -17.45 -15.78
CA GLY A 210 -16.15 -18.82 -16.10
C GLY A 210 -14.97 -19.77 -16.34
N TYR A 211 -13.80 -19.47 -15.77
CA TYR A 211 -12.54 -20.18 -16.00
C TYR A 211 -12.14 -20.28 -17.48
N THR A 212 -12.50 -19.28 -18.28
CA THR A 212 -12.18 -19.25 -19.71
C THR A 212 -11.01 -18.33 -20.01
N CYS A 213 -10.28 -18.64 -21.08
CA CYS A 213 -9.27 -17.74 -21.61
C CYS A 213 -9.93 -16.68 -22.47
N GLN A 214 -9.82 -15.41 -22.07
CA GLN A 214 -10.43 -14.29 -22.79
C GLN A 214 -9.81 -14.06 -24.17
N ILE A 215 -8.51 -14.37 -24.34
CA ILE A 215 -7.83 -14.34 -25.65
C ILE A 215 -8.39 -15.45 -26.56
N CYS A 216 -8.42 -16.70 -26.09
CA CYS A 216 -9.02 -17.80 -26.87
C CYS A 216 -10.47 -17.49 -27.25
N GLY A 217 -11.25 -16.97 -26.30
CA GLY A 217 -12.64 -16.58 -26.52
C GLY A 217 -12.79 -15.49 -27.58
N ALA A 218 -11.93 -14.48 -27.58
CA ALA A 218 -11.91 -13.42 -28.60
C ALA A 218 -11.45 -13.93 -29.97
N MET A 219 -10.56 -14.92 -30.01
CA MET A 219 -10.09 -15.56 -31.25
C MET A 219 -11.04 -16.63 -31.79
N GLY A 220 -12.13 -16.97 -31.05
CA GLY A 220 -13.03 -18.06 -31.42
C GLY A 220 -12.40 -19.45 -31.29
N ILE A 221 -11.35 -19.59 -30.48
CA ILE A 221 -10.61 -20.83 -30.30
C ILE A 221 -11.17 -21.59 -29.10
N GLU A 222 -11.71 -22.78 -29.34
CA GLU A 222 -12.00 -23.76 -28.29
C GLU A 222 -10.72 -24.50 -27.90
N LEU A 223 -9.83 -23.84 -27.16
CA LEU A 223 -8.71 -24.51 -26.50
C LEU A 223 -9.01 -24.56 -25.00
N PRO A 224 -9.60 -25.67 -24.50
CA PRO A 224 -9.79 -25.84 -23.09
C PRO A 224 -8.40 -25.99 -22.48
N SER A 225 -8.09 -25.16 -21.49
CA SER A 225 -6.94 -25.43 -20.65
C SER A 225 -7.05 -26.83 -20.04
N PHE A 226 -5.92 -27.39 -19.61
CA PHE A 226 -5.93 -28.70 -18.97
C PHE A 226 -6.80 -28.68 -17.70
N GLN A 227 -7.42 -29.81 -17.39
CA GLN A 227 -8.24 -29.96 -16.18
C GLN A 227 -7.36 -30.07 -14.95
N THR A 228 -7.70 -29.32 -13.91
CA THR A 228 -7.09 -29.47 -12.58
C THR A 228 -7.56 -30.77 -11.93
N LYS A 229 -6.89 -31.17 -10.84
CA LYS A 229 -7.31 -32.32 -10.01
C LYS A 229 -8.75 -32.21 -9.43
N TYR A 230 -9.37 -31.03 -9.54
CA TYR A 230 -10.73 -30.75 -9.10
C TYR A 230 -11.74 -30.67 -10.26
N GLY A 231 -11.35 -31.07 -11.48
CA GLY A 231 -12.24 -31.11 -12.65
C GLY A 231 -12.62 -29.72 -13.19
N ARG A 232 -11.85 -28.68 -12.87
CA ARG A 232 -12.01 -27.32 -13.41
C ARG A 232 -10.87 -26.99 -14.38
N PRO A 233 -11.11 -26.23 -15.47
CA PRO A 233 -10.05 -25.76 -16.37
C PRO A 233 -9.03 -24.92 -15.61
N TYR A 234 -7.74 -25.16 -15.86
CA TYR A 234 -6.68 -24.37 -15.26
C TYR A 234 -6.55 -23.01 -15.95
N ILE A 235 -6.71 -21.90 -15.24
CA ILE A 235 -6.59 -20.56 -15.84
C ILE A 235 -5.76 -19.67 -14.91
N GLU A 236 -5.01 -18.74 -15.49
CA GLU A 236 -4.16 -17.79 -14.77
C GLU A 236 -4.74 -16.38 -14.92
N VAL A 237 -4.57 -15.55 -13.90
CA VAL A 237 -4.88 -14.12 -13.97
C VAL A 237 -3.59 -13.41 -14.31
N HIS A 238 -3.62 -12.57 -15.35
CA HIS A 238 -2.44 -11.88 -15.85
C HIS A 238 -2.69 -10.38 -15.96
N HIS A 239 -1.73 -9.58 -15.49
CA HIS A 239 -1.72 -8.13 -15.67
C HIS A 239 -1.24 -7.76 -17.07
N ILE A 240 -2.05 -7.02 -17.82
CA ILE A 240 -1.74 -6.60 -19.20
C ILE A 240 -0.63 -5.55 -19.21
N MET A 241 -0.63 -4.65 -18.23
CA MET A 241 0.40 -3.63 -18.02
C MET A 241 1.11 -3.89 -16.68
N PRO A 242 2.45 -3.82 -16.62
CA PRO A 242 3.23 -4.07 -15.40
C PRO A 242 3.01 -3.03 -14.28
N LYS A 243 2.25 -1.96 -14.56
CA LYS A 243 1.88 -0.92 -13.59
C LYS A 243 0.42 -0.56 -13.81
N GLY A 244 -0.44 -0.99 -12.91
CA GLY A 244 -1.87 -0.68 -12.98
C GLY A 244 -2.66 -1.69 -12.18
N LEU A 245 -3.28 -1.21 -11.11
CA LEU A 245 -4.08 -2.03 -10.20
C LEU A 245 -5.44 -2.44 -10.76
N VAL A 246 -5.80 -1.96 -11.95
CA VAL A 246 -7.21 -1.91 -12.33
C VAL A 246 -7.70 -3.22 -12.93
N THR A 247 -8.95 -3.60 -12.72
CA THR A 247 -9.61 -4.82 -13.24
C THR A 247 -9.58 -4.84 -14.76
N HIS A 248 -9.59 -3.65 -15.37
CA HIS A 248 -9.39 -3.45 -16.80
C HIS A 248 -7.96 -3.75 -17.26
N ASN A 249 -7.03 -3.96 -16.34
CA ASN A 249 -5.66 -4.41 -16.56
C ASN A 249 -5.49 -5.90 -16.30
N LEU A 250 -6.56 -6.65 -16.00
CA LEU A 250 -6.51 -8.09 -15.77
C LEU A 250 -7.11 -8.85 -16.95
N LEU A 251 -6.55 -10.03 -17.22
CA LEU A 251 -7.15 -11.04 -18.09
C LEU A 251 -7.08 -12.41 -17.43
N THR A 252 -8.10 -13.23 -17.65
CA THR A 252 -7.96 -14.69 -17.51
C THR A 252 -7.40 -15.29 -18.78
N VAL A 253 -6.26 -15.97 -18.66
CA VAL A 253 -5.52 -16.54 -19.79
C VAL A 253 -5.15 -18.01 -19.53
N CYS A 254 -5.13 -18.81 -20.60
CA CYS A 254 -4.63 -20.18 -20.52
C CYS A 254 -3.10 -20.19 -20.37
N PRO A 255 -2.49 -21.29 -19.92
CA PRO A 255 -1.03 -21.38 -19.72
C PRO A 255 -0.21 -21.00 -20.96
N LEU A 256 -0.74 -21.28 -22.15
CA LEU A 256 -0.08 -20.94 -23.41
C LEU A 256 -0.07 -19.43 -23.61
N HIS A 257 -1.24 -18.78 -23.59
CA HIS A 257 -1.33 -17.33 -23.75
C HIS A 257 -0.66 -16.58 -22.60
N HIS A 258 -0.67 -17.14 -21.38
CA HIS A 258 0.08 -16.58 -20.25
C HIS A 258 1.57 -16.46 -20.57
N ARG A 259 2.18 -17.56 -21.04
CA ARG A 259 3.59 -17.55 -21.49
C ARG A 259 3.80 -16.68 -22.72
N GLN A 260 2.84 -16.64 -23.65
CA GLN A 260 2.94 -15.81 -24.84
C GLN A 260 2.92 -14.32 -24.52
N LEU A 261 2.14 -13.89 -23.53
CA LEU A 261 2.16 -12.52 -23.04
C LEU A 261 3.48 -12.16 -22.33
N HIS A 262 4.09 -13.12 -21.64
CA HIS A 262 5.38 -12.89 -20.95
C HIS A 262 6.60 -12.95 -21.88
N TYR A 263 6.61 -13.85 -22.87
CA TYR A 263 7.81 -14.22 -23.62
C TYR A 263 7.63 -14.19 -25.14
N GLY A 264 6.39 -14.13 -25.62
CA GLY A 264 6.07 -14.15 -27.04
C GLY A 264 6.08 -12.76 -27.68
N ASN A 265 5.75 -12.70 -28.96
CA ASN A 265 5.55 -11.45 -29.67
C ASN A 265 4.14 -10.91 -29.37
N ALA A 266 3.95 -10.39 -28.16
CA ALA A 266 2.69 -9.82 -27.72
C ALA A 266 2.87 -8.34 -27.33
N GLU A 267 2.04 -7.48 -27.89
CA GLU A 267 2.02 -6.05 -27.60
C GLU A 267 0.61 -5.57 -27.28
N VAL A 268 0.49 -4.69 -26.29
CA VAL A 268 -0.77 -4.06 -25.92
C VAL A 268 -0.92 -2.78 -26.74
N LEU A 269 -1.81 -2.80 -27.73
CA LEU A 269 -2.06 -1.66 -28.61
C LEU A 269 -3.02 -0.64 -27.98
N GLU A 270 -4.03 -1.12 -27.24
CA GLU A 270 -5.01 -0.28 -26.55
C GLU A 270 -5.45 -0.93 -25.24
N ASN A 271 -5.57 -0.13 -24.18
CA ASN A 271 -6.16 -0.53 -22.91
C ASN A 271 -7.13 0.56 -22.43
N SER A 272 -8.43 0.41 -22.72
CA SER A 272 -9.48 1.37 -22.34
C SER A 272 -10.49 0.73 -21.36
N LYS A 273 -11.46 1.48 -20.84
CA LYS A 273 -12.47 0.89 -19.94
C LYS A 273 -13.37 -0.15 -20.63
N GLU A 274 -13.52 -0.06 -21.94
CA GLU A 274 -14.48 -0.85 -22.72
C GLU A 274 -13.81 -2.04 -23.43
N ARG A 275 -12.51 -1.95 -23.73
CA ARG A 275 -11.80 -3.00 -24.47
C ARG A 275 -10.30 -3.04 -24.19
N ILE A 276 -9.70 -4.17 -24.53
CA ILE A 276 -8.25 -4.32 -24.78
C ILE A 276 -8.06 -4.70 -26.24
N LEU A 277 -7.11 -4.06 -26.89
CA LEU A 277 -6.59 -4.49 -28.17
C LEU A 277 -5.16 -5.01 -27.99
N LEU A 278 -4.96 -6.28 -28.29
CA LEU A 278 -3.65 -6.93 -28.26
C LEU A 278 -3.20 -7.24 -29.68
N GLN A 279 -1.94 -7.00 -29.99
CA GLN A 279 -1.25 -7.64 -31.10
C GLN A 279 -0.58 -8.90 -30.55
N ILE A 280 -0.99 -10.08 -31.02
CA ILE A 280 -0.36 -11.35 -30.66
C ILE A 280 0.13 -12.00 -31.95
N ASP A 281 1.45 -12.13 -32.07
CA ASP A 281 2.14 -12.49 -33.30
C ASP A 281 1.72 -11.57 -34.46
N ALA A 282 1.06 -12.13 -35.48
CA ALA A 282 0.56 -11.38 -36.65
C ALA A 282 -0.93 -11.03 -36.56
N GLN A 283 -1.60 -11.31 -35.44
CA GLN A 283 -3.05 -11.14 -35.29
C GLN A 283 -3.40 -10.07 -34.25
N ALA A 284 -4.32 -9.18 -34.62
CA ALA A 284 -4.96 -8.27 -33.68
C ALA A 284 -6.15 -8.97 -33.00
N VAL A 285 -6.19 -8.93 -31.67
CA VAL A 285 -7.22 -9.54 -30.83
C VAL A 285 -7.90 -8.46 -30.00
N GLU A 286 -9.21 -8.28 -30.21
CA GLU A 286 -10.03 -7.37 -29.42
C GLU A 286 -10.76 -8.15 -28.32
N ILE A 287 -10.55 -7.76 -27.06
CA ILE A 287 -11.24 -8.31 -25.89
C ILE A 287 -12.13 -7.21 -25.32
N ARG A 288 -13.45 -7.45 -25.31
CA ARG A 288 -14.41 -6.50 -24.70
C ARG A 288 -14.46 -6.67 -23.18
N LYS A 289 -14.36 -5.56 -22.47
CA LYS A 289 -14.52 -5.47 -21.02
C LYS A 289 -15.98 -5.24 -20.69
N GLY A 290 -16.50 -5.96 -19.69
CA GLY A 290 -17.90 -5.84 -19.25
C GLY A 290 -18.83 -6.95 -19.72
N ALA A 291 -18.36 -7.94 -20.48
CA ALA A 291 -19.12 -9.14 -20.76
C ALA A 291 -18.91 -10.19 -19.64
N VAL A 292 -19.36 -9.88 -18.41
CA VAL A 292 -19.63 -10.96 -17.46
C VAL A 292 -20.81 -11.73 -18.06
N ARG A 293 -20.54 -12.91 -18.62
CA ARG A 293 -21.61 -13.79 -19.11
C ARG A 293 -22.31 -14.36 -17.88
N PHE A 294 -23.49 -13.82 -17.57
CA PHE A 294 -24.44 -14.42 -16.62
C PHE A 294 -24.95 -15.76 -17.15
#